data_AF-A0A2M7IZL2-F1
#
_entry.id   AF-A0A2M7IZL2-F1
#
_cell.length_a   1.000
_cell.length_b   1.000
_cell.length_c   1.000
_cell.angle_alpha   90.00
_cell.angle_beta   90.00
_cell.angle_gamma   90.00
#
_symmetry.space_group_name_H-M   'P 1'
#
loop_
_entity.id
_entity.type
_entity.pdbx_description
1 polymer ?
#
loop_
_entity_poly.entity_id
_entity_poly.type
_entity_poly.pdbx_seq_one_letter_code
_entity_poly.pdbx_strand_id
1 'polypeptide(L)'
;MGRAKGIRISSDKQYVTEGGTTLHNALVYVGLAYLVFVIYGSLVPLEFHARSWDSAWQAFMAIPYLDLGIGSRADWVANILLFIPLAFIWLGILWHPSSMVMRLLASFAILLLAVALDVGIEFTQLFFPPRTVSLNDIIAETIGGCTGIVLWWIYGEKLLRWLSRWTSAKGNTGLPEHLLQLYLFRLFAYNLLPLDLTLSPVEIYHKWREGRVILIP
;
A
#
# COMPACT_ATOMS: atom_id res chain seq x y z
N MET A 1 -20.42 -14.53 -58.29
CA MET A 1 -19.28 -14.84 -57.39
C MET A 1 -18.29 -13.69 -57.43
N GLY A 2 -17.76 -13.08 -56.38
CA GLY A 2 -18.00 -13.07 -54.94
C GLY A 2 -17.20 -11.86 -54.41
N ARG A 3 -17.87 -10.86 -53.82
CA ARG A 3 -17.20 -9.66 -53.27
C ARG A 3 -16.51 -10.01 -51.95
N ALA A 4 -15.21 -9.73 -51.89
CA ALA A 4 -14.40 -9.83 -50.69
C ALA A 4 -15.04 -8.99 -49.56
N LYS A 5 -15.39 -9.69 -48.47
CA LYS A 5 -15.90 -9.10 -47.24
C LYS A 5 -14.70 -8.50 -46.51
N GLY A 6 -14.48 -7.19 -46.70
CA GLY A 6 -13.50 -6.44 -45.92
C GLY A 6 -13.84 -6.57 -44.44
N ILE A 7 -13.01 -7.31 -43.70
CA ILE A 7 -13.07 -7.38 -42.25
C ILE A 7 -12.60 -6.00 -41.74
N ARG A 8 -13.55 -5.10 -41.49
CA ARG A 8 -13.32 -3.95 -40.61
C ARG A 8 -13.10 -4.51 -39.22
N ILE A 9 -11.85 -4.78 -38.87
CA ILE A 9 -11.47 -4.92 -37.46
C ILE A 9 -11.76 -3.56 -36.83
N SER A 10 -12.79 -3.54 -35.98
CA SER A 10 -13.24 -2.36 -35.26
C SER A 10 -12.06 -1.75 -34.50
N SER A 11 -11.66 -0.54 -34.90
CA SER A 11 -10.63 0.27 -34.21
C SER A 11 -10.94 0.44 -32.72
N ASP A 12 -12.22 0.37 -32.34
CA ASP A 12 -12.70 0.50 -30.97
C ASP A 12 -12.19 -0.62 -30.03
N LYS A 13 -11.89 -1.82 -30.57
CA LYS A 13 -11.28 -2.89 -29.76
C LYS A 13 -9.79 -2.69 -29.53
N GLN A 14 -9.06 -2.11 -30.48
CA GLN A 14 -7.61 -1.87 -30.33
C GLN A 14 -7.31 -0.75 -29.33
N TYR A 15 -8.06 0.35 -29.36
CA TYR A 15 -7.89 1.44 -28.38
C TYR A 15 -8.23 1.02 -26.95
N VAL A 16 -9.26 0.18 -26.76
CA VAL A 16 -9.63 -0.35 -25.43
C VAL A 16 -8.56 -1.30 -24.87
N THR A 17 -7.89 -2.08 -25.74
CA THR A 17 -6.81 -2.97 -25.30
C THR A 17 -5.52 -2.22 -24.93
N GLU A 18 -5.12 -1.19 -25.68
CA GLU A 18 -3.90 -0.42 -25.37
C GLU A 18 -4.05 0.43 -24.08
N GLY A 19 -5.22 1.05 -23.88
CA GLY A 19 -5.52 1.80 -22.65
C GLY A 19 -5.57 0.90 -21.41
N GLY A 20 -6.06 -0.33 -21.57
CA GLY A 20 -6.10 -1.34 -20.50
C GLY A 20 -4.71 -1.80 -20.05
N THR A 21 -3.82 -2.10 -20.99
CA THR A 21 -2.45 -2.51 -20.69
C THR A 21 -1.65 -1.39 -20.02
N THR A 22 -1.84 -0.14 -20.44
CA THR A 22 -1.14 1.02 -19.87
C THR A 22 -1.56 1.28 -18.42
N LEU A 23 -2.87 1.19 -18.12
CA LEU A 23 -3.37 1.34 -16.76
C LEU A 23 -2.89 0.19 -15.86
N HIS A 24 -2.89 -1.05 -16.35
CA HIS A 24 -2.38 -2.19 -15.61
C HIS A 24 -0.90 -2.01 -15.26
N ASN A 25 -0.06 -1.61 -16.21
CA ASN A 25 1.35 -1.33 -15.96
C ASN A 25 1.54 -0.20 -14.94
N ALA A 26 0.74 0.87 -15.02
CA ALA A 26 0.78 1.94 -14.03
C ALA A 26 0.44 1.45 -12.62
N LEU A 27 -0.59 0.60 -12.47
CA LEU A 27 -0.93 -0.03 -11.19
C LEU A 27 0.20 -0.91 -10.67
N VAL A 28 0.87 -1.67 -11.53
CA VAL A 28 2.06 -2.47 -11.15
C VAL A 28 3.18 -1.57 -10.63
N TYR A 29 3.52 -0.47 -11.32
CA TYR A 29 4.55 0.45 -10.85
C TYR A 29 4.18 1.11 -9.52
N VAL A 30 2.92 1.53 -9.36
CA VAL A 30 2.42 2.08 -8.10
C VAL A 30 2.45 1.03 -6.99
N GLY A 31 2.04 -0.20 -7.27
CA GLY A 31 2.05 -1.31 -6.32
C GLY A 31 3.46 -1.70 -5.88
N LEU A 32 4.42 -1.70 -6.80
CA LEU A 32 5.84 -1.93 -6.48
C LEU A 32 6.43 -0.78 -5.66
N ALA A 33 6.17 0.46 -6.06
CA ALA A 33 6.64 1.63 -5.32
C ALA A 33 6.05 1.65 -3.90
N TYR A 34 4.77 1.31 -3.76
CA TYR A 34 4.11 1.23 -2.47
C TYR A 34 4.64 0.06 -1.63
N LEU A 35 4.89 -1.10 -2.22
CA LEU A 35 5.52 -2.23 -1.53
C LEU A 35 6.92 -1.86 -0.98
N VAL A 36 7.73 -1.18 -1.78
CA VAL A 36 9.04 -0.68 -1.33
C VAL A 36 8.86 0.33 -0.21
N PHE A 37 7.89 1.24 -0.32
CA PHE A 37 7.56 2.19 0.74
C PHE A 37 7.16 1.49 2.05
N VAL A 38 6.32 0.45 2.00
CA VAL A 38 5.93 -0.36 3.16
C VAL A 38 7.15 -0.98 3.82
N ILE A 39 7.96 -1.72 3.05
CA ILE A 39 9.16 -2.40 3.58
C ILE A 39 10.14 -1.39 4.18
N TYR A 40 10.39 -0.28 3.48
CA TYR A 40 11.32 0.75 3.95
C TYR A 40 10.80 1.45 5.20
N GLY A 41 9.52 1.86 5.20
CA GLY A 41 8.87 2.55 6.33
C GLY A 41 8.90 1.73 7.61
N SER A 42 8.71 0.41 7.50
CA SER A 42 8.77 -0.50 8.64
C SER A 42 10.20 -0.79 9.15
N LEU A 43 11.25 -0.48 8.38
CA LEU A 43 12.65 -0.78 8.75
C LEU A 43 13.50 0.44 9.14
N VAL A 44 13.11 1.67 8.77
CA VAL A 44 13.73 2.92 9.28
C VAL A 44 13.78 2.88 10.81
N PRO A 45 14.82 3.33 11.54
CA PRO A 45 15.99 4.11 11.11
C PRO A 45 17.12 3.32 10.43
N LEU A 46 16.94 2.04 10.10
CA LEU A 46 17.94 1.21 9.39
C LEU A 46 19.28 1.05 10.13
N GLU A 47 19.25 1.07 11.47
CA GLU A 47 20.41 0.78 12.31
C GLU A 47 20.64 -0.73 12.44
N PHE A 48 21.24 -1.33 11.40
CA PHE A 48 21.48 -2.78 11.39
C PHE A 48 22.47 -3.21 12.47
N HIS A 49 22.05 -4.16 13.29
CA HIS A 49 22.86 -4.82 14.29
C HIS A 49 22.82 -6.33 14.06
N ALA A 50 23.99 -6.91 13.82
CA ALA A 50 24.12 -8.34 13.60
C ALA A 50 23.69 -9.12 14.87
N ARG A 51 22.67 -9.95 14.72
CA ARG A 51 22.21 -10.93 15.72
C ARG A 51 22.42 -12.33 15.14
N SER A 52 22.76 -13.31 15.97
CA SER A 52 22.83 -14.71 15.50
C SER A 52 21.43 -15.19 15.09
N TRP A 53 21.36 -16.04 14.06
CA TRP A 53 20.10 -16.60 13.58
C TRP A 53 19.31 -17.29 14.71
N ASP A 54 19.98 -18.11 15.52
CA ASP A 54 19.34 -18.83 16.64
C ASP A 54 18.74 -17.88 17.67
N SER A 55 19.45 -16.78 17.99
CA SER A 55 18.94 -15.77 18.92
C SER A 55 17.76 -15.00 18.33
N ALA A 56 17.80 -14.67 17.04
CA ALA A 56 16.69 -14.01 16.35
C ALA A 56 15.46 -14.92 16.30
N TRP A 57 15.64 -16.20 15.95
CA TRP A 57 14.56 -17.17 15.90
C TRP A 57 13.91 -17.39 17.27
N GLN A 58 14.70 -17.54 18.34
CA GLN A 58 14.18 -17.67 19.69
C GLN A 58 13.43 -16.41 20.14
N ALA A 59 13.95 -15.21 19.84
CA ALA A 59 13.27 -13.96 20.14
C ALA A 59 11.95 -13.82 19.37
N PHE A 60 11.91 -14.24 18.10
CA PHE A 60 10.70 -14.21 17.28
C PHE A 60 9.63 -15.19 17.78
N MET A 61 10.03 -16.41 18.16
CA MET A 61 9.12 -17.39 18.76
C MET A 61 8.54 -16.92 20.10
N ALA A 62 9.24 -16.02 20.80
CA ALA A 62 8.81 -15.38 22.04
C ALA A 62 8.25 -13.96 21.83
N ILE A 63 7.73 -13.66 20.63
CA ILE A 63 7.21 -12.33 20.29
C ILE A 63 6.16 -11.88 21.33
N PRO A 64 6.34 -10.72 21.97
CA PRO A 64 5.44 -10.28 23.01
C PRO A 64 4.12 -9.79 22.44
N TYR A 65 3.05 -10.01 23.20
CA TYR A 65 1.83 -9.21 23.09
C TYR A 65 2.00 -7.97 23.95
N LEU A 66 2.26 -6.80 23.34
CA LEU A 66 2.53 -5.58 24.07
C LEU A 66 1.24 -4.98 24.66
N ASP A 67 1.30 -4.48 25.90
CA ASP A 67 0.15 -3.89 26.57
C ASP A 67 -0.13 -2.48 26.00
N LEU A 68 -1.28 -2.31 25.36
CA LEU A 68 -1.57 -1.18 24.48
C LEU A 68 -1.95 0.08 25.30
N GLY A 69 -0.95 0.86 25.71
CA GLY A 69 -1.13 2.24 26.16
C GLY A 69 -1.65 3.16 25.03
N ILE A 70 -2.03 4.40 25.34
CA ILE A 70 -2.59 5.35 24.36
C ILE A 70 -1.63 5.61 23.18
N GLY A 71 -0.32 5.66 23.42
CA GLY A 71 0.69 5.82 22.36
C GLY A 71 0.69 4.66 21.35
N SER A 72 0.49 3.43 21.83
CA SER A 72 0.48 2.23 20.99
C SER A 72 -0.73 2.14 20.04
N ARG A 73 -1.80 2.92 20.28
CA ARG A 73 -2.96 2.97 19.38
C ARG A 73 -2.66 3.71 18.08
N ALA A 74 -1.81 4.73 18.13
CA ALA A 74 -1.43 5.48 16.93
C ALA A 74 -0.59 4.59 16.00
N ASP A 75 0.35 3.85 16.57
CA ASP A 75 1.17 2.87 15.85
C ASP A 75 0.28 1.76 15.24
N TRP A 76 -0.66 1.24 16.03
CA TRP A 76 -1.62 0.24 15.57
C TRP A 76 -2.47 0.73 14.38
N VAL A 77 -2.96 1.97 14.42
CA VAL A 77 -3.70 2.58 13.31
C VAL A 77 -2.79 2.81 12.10
N ALA A 78 -1.54 3.22 12.31
CA ALA A 78 -0.59 3.40 11.22
C ALA A 78 -0.34 2.09 10.46
N ASN A 79 -0.14 0.98 11.17
CA ASN A 79 0.08 -0.35 10.58
C ASN A 79 -1.15 -0.84 9.79
N ILE A 80 -2.37 -0.63 10.31
CA ILE A 80 -3.62 -0.87 9.55
C ILE A 80 -3.65 -0.04 8.26
N LEU A 81 -3.43 1.27 8.38
CA LEU A 81 -3.49 2.20 7.26
C LEU A 81 -2.42 1.93 6.21
N LEU A 82 -1.28 1.36 6.62
CA LEU A 82 -0.18 1.02 5.73
C LEU A 82 -0.51 -0.19 4.86
N PHE A 83 -1.18 -1.20 5.41
CA PHE A 83 -1.55 -2.42 4.69
C PHE A 83 -2.84 -2.32 3.86
N ILE A 84 -3.74 -1.38 4.18
CA ILE A 84 -4.97 -1.15 3.39
C ILE A 84 -4.66 -0.87 1.91
N PRO A 85 -3.87 0.16 1.55
CA PRO A 85 -3.56 0.45 0.15
C PRO A 85 -2.74 -0.65 -0.50
N LEU A 86 -1.86 -1.32 0.25
CA LEU A 86 -1.05 -2.43 -0.26
C LEU A 86 -1.95 -3.53 -0.82
N ALA A 87 -2.83 -4.08 0.02
CA ALA A 87 -3.72 -5.16 -0.38
C ALA A 87 -4.73 -4.70 -1.45
N PHE A 88 -5.22 -3.46 -1.34
CA PHE A 88 -6.15 -2.88 -2.31
C PHE A 88 -5.54 -2.80 -3.72
N ILE A 89 -4.34 -2.23 -3.86
CA ILE A 89 -3.67 -2.06 -5.16
C ILE A 89 -3.33 -3.41 -5.77
N TRP A 90 -2.73 -4.32 -4.98
CA TRP A 90 -2.29 -5.63 -5.48
C TRP A 90 -3.46 -6.54 -5.87
N LEU A 91 -4.56 -6.52 -5.13
CA LEU A 91 -5.76 -7.22 -5.55
C LEU A 91 -6.31 -6.65 -6.85
N GLY A 92 -6.16 -5.34 -7.07
CA GLY A 92 -6.55 -4.70 -8.32
C GLY A 92 -5.73 -5.09 -9.54
N ILE A 93 -4.44 -5.33 -9.36
CA ILE A 93 -3.55 -5.86 -10.40
C ILE A 93 -4.01 -7.27 -10.82
N LEU A 94 -4.37 -8.11 -9.85
CA LEU A 94 -4.81 -9.50 -10.07
C LEU A 94 -6.31 -9.64 -10.36
N TRP A 95 -7.06 -8.54 -10.44
CA TRP A 95 -8.52 -8.58 -10.49
C TRP A 95 -9.02 -9.11 -11.83
N HIS A 96 -9.76 -10.23 -11.79
CA HIS A 96 -10.37 -10.81 -12.98
C HIS A 96 -11.85 -10.37 -13.13
N PRO A 97 -12.21 -9.63 -14.20
CA PRO A 97 -13.54 -9.01 -14.32
C PRO A 97 -14.69 -10.01 -14.49
N SER A 98 -14.44 -11.23 -14.98
CA SER A 98 -15.52 -12.16 -15.32
C SER A 98 -15.57 -13.44 -14.48
N SER A 99 -14.67 -13.65 -13.52
CA SER A 99 -14.56 -14.93 -12.79
C SER A 99 -14.53 -14.72 -11.28
N MET A 100 -15.61 -15.14 -10.60
CA MET A 100 -15.70 -15.09 -9.14
C MET A 100 -14.61 -15.94 -8.47
N VAL A 101 -14.34 -17.13 -9.02
CA VAL A 101 -13.32 -18.04 -8.48
C VAL A 101 -11.94 -17.39 -8.52
N MET A 102 -11.57 -16.77 -9.63
CA MET A 102 -10.28 -16.08 -9.74
C MET A 102 -10.18 -14.89 -8.79
N ARG A 103 -11.28 -14.14 -8.56
CA ARG A 103 -11.29 -13.05 -7.57
C ARG A 103 -11.08 -13.55 -6.14
N LEU A 104 -11.71 -14.67 -5.78
CA LEU A 104 -11.53 -15.29 -4.46
C LEU A 104 -10.11 -15.82 -4.29
N LEU A 105 -9.58 -16.52 -5.29
CA LEU A 105 -8.18 -17.00 -5.28
C LEU A 105 -7.19 -15.84 -5.18
N ALA A 106 -7.40 -14.77 -5.94
CA ALA A 106 -6.57 -13.57 -5.84
C ALA A 106 -6.67 -12.93 -4.45
N SER A 107 -7.87 -12.81 -3.88
CA SER A 107 -8.05 -12.25 -2.52
C SER A 107 -7.33 -13.08 -1.48
N PHE A 108 -7.44 -14.41 -1.55
CA PHE A 108 -6.75 -15.32 -0.65
C PHE A 108 -5.22 -15.25 -0.83
N ALA A 109 -4.73 -15.23 -2.06
CA ALA A 109 -3.31 -15.09 -2.35
C ALA A 109 -2.75 -13.77 -1.84
N ILE A 110 -3.45 -12.65 -2.04
CA ILE A 110 -3.04 -11.33 -1.54
C ILE A 110 -3.03 -11.30 -0.01
N LEU A 111 -4.02 -11.88 0.66
CA LEU A 111 -4.02 -11.96 2.12
C LEU A 111 -2.82 -12.77 2.62
N LEU A 112 -2.54 -13.94 2.02
CA LEU A 112 -1.41 -14.78 2.41
C LEU A 112 -0.07 -14.07 2.18
N LEU A 113 0.08 -13.39 1.04
CA LEU A 113 1.28 -12.61 0.73
C LEU A 113 1.45 -11.41 1.67
N ALA A 114 0.37 -10.74 2.05
CA ALA A 114 0.41 -9.63 3.00
C ALA A 114 0.87 -10.12 4.38
N VAL A 115 0.26 -11.19 4.91
CA VAL A 115 0.67 -11.79 6.20
C VAL A 115 2.11 -12.30 6.15
N ALA A 116 2.53 -12.91 5.04
CA ALA A 116 3.91 -13.36 4.88
C ALA A 116 4.91 -12.19 4.83
N LEU A 117 4.54 -11.07 4.21
CA LEU A 117 5.34 -9.86 4.17
C LEU A 117 5.50 -9.26 5.57
N ASP A 118 4.39 -9.08 6.28
CA ASP A 118 4.30 -8.61 7.67
C ASP A 118 5.20 -9.43 8.61
N VAL A 119 5.00 -10.75 8.65
CA VAL A 119 5.84 -11.68 9.43
C VAL A 119 7.33 -11.56 9.04
N GLY A 120 7.63 -11.39 7.75
CA GLY A 120 8.98 -11.19 7.27
C GLY A 120 9.59 -9.85 7.71
N ILE A 121 8.80 -8.78 7.72
CA ILE A 121 9.19 -7.46 8.20
C ILE A 121 9.49 -7.51 9.70
N GLU A 122 8.56 -8.04 10.50
CA GLU A 122 8.71 -8.22 11.95
C GLU A 122 9.96 -9.04 12.29
N PHE A 123 10.16 -10.18 11.61
CA PHE A 123 11.38 -10.96 11.80
C PHE A 123 12.64 -10.17 11.46
N THR A 124 12.60 -9.37 10.38
CA THR A 124 13.73 -8.54 9.95
C THR A 124 14.01 -7.42 10.94
N GLN A 125 13.00 -6.84 11.58
CA GLN A 125 13.14 -5.78 12.58
C GLN A 125 13.96 -6.21 13.81
N LEU A 126 14.07 -7.51 14.10
CA LEU A 126 14.96 -8.02 15.16
C LEU A 126 16.43 -7.66 14.95
N PHE A 127 16.82 -7.33 13.72
CA PHE A 127 18.16 -6.91 13.34
C PHE A 127 18.31 -5.38 13.33
N PHE A 128 17.27 -4.62 13.67
CA PHE A 128 17.28 -3.14 13.64
C PHE A 128 16.81 -2.53 14.98
N PRO A 129 17.58 -2.66 16.09
CA PRO A 129 17.34 -1.86 17.30
C PRO A 129 17.27 -0.37 16.93
N PRO A 130 16.31 0.44 17.43
CA PRO A 130 15.41 0.24 18.56
C PRO A 130 14.04 -0.40 18.22
N ARG A 131 13.85 -0.97 17.03
CA ARG A 131 12.56 -1.57 16.65
C ARG A 131 12.19 -2.72 17.57
N THR A 132 10.93 -2.72 18.00
CA THR A 132 10.35 -3.75 18.87
C THR A 132 9.36 -4.57 18.07
N VAL A 133 9.57 -5.88 18.04
CA VAL A 133 8.62 -6.80 17.42
C VAL A 133 7.38 -6.97 18.28
N SER A 134 6.22 -7.12 17.64
CA SER A 134 4.95 -7.16 18.35
C SER A 134 3.90 -8.00 17.63
N LEU A 135 3.19 -8.85 18.37
CA LEU A 135 2.02 -9.54 17.82
C LEU A 135 0.90 -8.55 17.45
N ASN A 136 0.84 -7.40 18.10
CA ASN A 136 -0.17 -6.39 17.81
C ASN A 136 -0.03 -5.82 16.40
N ASP A 137 1.21 -5.70 15.93
CA ASP A 137 1.51 -5.16 14.60
C ASP A 137 1.09 -6.17 13.54
N ILE A 138 1.40 -7.45 13.73
CA ILE A 138 0.93 -8.53 12.85
C ILE A 138 -0.61 -8.53 12.74
N ILE A 139 -1.31 -8.36 13.87
CA ILE A 139 -2.77 -8.28 13.89
C ILE A 139 -3.26 -7.02 13.16
N ALA A 140 -2.62 -5.87 13.38
CA ALA A 140 -2.95 -4.60 12.75
C ALA A 140 -2.82 -4.67 11.22
N GLU A 141 -1.67 -5.14 10.75
CA GLU A 141 -1.35 -5.28 9.33
C GLU A 141 -2.28 -6.29 8.66
N THR A 142 -2.60 -7.40 9.33
CA THR A 142 -3.60 -8.38 8.86
C THR A 142 -5.00 -7.77 8.74
N ILE A 143 -5.45 -6.96 9.72
CA ILE A 143 -6.72 -6.23 9.66
C ILE A 143 -6.70 -5.22 8.51
N GLY A 144 -5.59 -4.53 8.32
CA GLY A 144 -5.39 -3.60 7.21
C GLY A 144 -5.50 -4.31 5.87
N GLY A 145 -4.83 -5.45 5.71
CA GLY A 145 -4.90 -6.28 4.51
C GLY A 145 -6.32 -6.78 4.20
N CYS A 146 -7.03 -7.29 5.21
CA CYS A 146 -8.44 -7.68 5.07
C CYS A 146 -9.31 -6.50 4.63
N THR A 147 -9.12 -5.34 5.25
CA THR A 147 -9.87 -4.12 4.95
C THR A 147 -9.59 -3.64 3.53
N GLY A 148 -8.33 -3.64 3.09
CA GLY A 148 -7.94 -3.31 1.72
C GLY A 148 -8.59 -4.22 0.68
N ILE A 149 -8.64 -5.52 0.94
CA ILE A 149 -9.36 -6.49 0.11
C ILE A 149 -10.85 -6.13 0.03
N VAL A 150 -11.52 -5.95 1.17
CA VAL A 150 -12.96 -5.61 1.22
C VAL A 150 -13.25 -4.31 0.45
N LEU A 151 -12.42 -3.28 0.65
CA LEU A 151 -12.56 -2.01 -0.07
C LEU A 151 -12.41 -2.20 -1.58
N TRP A 152 -11.50 -3.05 -2.04
CA TRP A 152 -11.36 -3.35 -3.46
C TRP A 152 -12.60 -4.03 -4.03
N TRP A 153 -13.17 -5.01 -3.32
CA TRP A 153 -14.43 -5.65 -3.71
C TRP A 153 -15.58 -4.66 -3.88
N ILE A 154 -15.65 -3.63 -3.03
CA ILE A 154 -16.74 -2.63 -3.05
C ILE A 154 -16.51 -1.53 -4.10
N TYR A 155 -15.27 -1.04 -4.22
CA TYR A 155 -14.95 0.18 -4.97
C TYR A 155 -13.99 -0.01 -6.15
N GLY A 156 -13.25 -1.11 -6.21
CA GLY A 156 -12.16 -1.34 -7.16
C GLY A 156 -12.59 -1.24 -8.62
N GLU A 157 -13.69 -1.88 -9.02
CA GLU A 157 -14.18 -1.77 -10.39
C GLU A 157 -14.66 -0.36 -10.76
N LYS A 158 -15.25 0.37 -9.80
CA LYS A 158 -15.67 1.76 -10.02
C LYS A 158 -14.45 2.65 -10.22
N LEU A 159 -13.41 2.43 -9.42
CA LEU A 159 -12.14 3.12 -9.52
C LEU A 159 -11.45 2.84 -10.86
N LEU A 160 -11.34 1.58 -11.28
CA LEU A 160 -10.74 1.22 -12.57
C LEU A 160 -11.48 1.83 -13.76
N ARG A 161 -12.82 1.84 -13.74
CA ARG A 161 -13.64 2.50 -14.77
C ARG A 161 -13.47 4.02 -14.78
N TRP A 162 -13.25 4.63 -13.63
CA TRP A 162 -12.99 6.07 -13.54
C TRP A 162 -11.58 6.41 -14.04
N LEU A 163 -10.57 5.64 -13.63
CA LEU A 163 -9.17 5.79 -14.06
C LEU A 163 -9.01 5.58 -15.57
N SER A 164 -9.67 4.57 -16.15
CA SER A 164 -9.56 4.29 -17.58
C SER A 164 -10.13 5.41 -18.45
N ARG A 165 -11.14 6.13 -17.97
CA ARG A 165 -11.68 7.32 -18.65
C ARG A 165 -10.68 8.48 -18.65
N TRP A 166 -9.93 8.63 -17.56
CA TRP A 166 -8.91 9.68 -17.42
C TRP A 166 -7.68 9.39 -18.26
N THR A 167 -7.22 8.15 -18.32
CA THR A 167 -6.06 7.77 -19.15
C THR A 167 -6.38 7.81 -20.64
N SER A 168 -7.60 7.42 -21.05
CA SER A 168 -8.03 7.50 -22.45
C SER A 168 -8.23 8.94 -22.95
N ALA A 169 -8.42 9.89 -22.04
CA ALA A 169 -8.55 11.32 -22.37
C ALA A 169 -7.19 12.04 -22.50
N LYS A 170 -6.10 11.44 -21.99
CA LYS A 170 -4.74 11.99 -22.12
C LYS A 170 -4.09 11.51 -23.42
N GLY A 171 -4.12 12.37 -24.44
CA GLY A 171 -3.23 12.24 -25.59
C GLY A 171 -1.76 12.35 -25.14
N ASN A 172 -0.90 11.49 -25.69
CA ASN A 172 0.56 11.39 -25.55
C ASN A 172 1.19 12.41 -24.57
N THR A 173 1.32 12.04 -23.30
CA THR A 173 1.88 12.90 -22.26
C THR A 173 3.38 13.09 -22.50
N GLY A 174 3.82 14.36 -22.59
CA GLY A 174 5.22 14.69 -22.84
C GLY A 174 6.14 14.48 -21.62
N LEU A 175 7.46 14.52 -21.86
CA LEU A 175 8.53 14.48 -20.86
C LEU A 175 8.29 15.36 -19.60
N PRO A 176 7.70 16.58 -19.67
CA PRO A 176 7.45 17.40 -18.49
C PRO A 176 6.47 16.79 -17.49
N GLU A 177 5.52 16.00 -17.97
CA GLU A 177 4.50 15.39 -17.11
C GLU A 177 5.08 14.21 -16.31
N HIS A 178 5.98 13.43 -16.92
CA HIS A 178 6.75 12.41 -16.21
C HIS A 178 7.70 13.01 -15.18
N LEU A 179 8.34 14.14 -15.48
CA LEU A 179 9.18 14.87 -14.53
C LEU A 179 8.36 15.41 -13.36
N LEU A 180 7.15 15.92 -13.62
CA LEU A 180 6.23 16.36 -12.58
C LEU A 180 5.75 15.20 -11.71
N GLN A 181 5.40 14.05 -12.32
CA GLN A 181 5.02 12.85 -11.58
C GLN A 181 6.17 12.35 -10.70
N LEU A 182 7.40 12.31 -11.22
CA LEU A 182 8.59 11.95 -10.45
C LEU A 182 8.84 12.95 -9.31
N TYR A 183 8.67 14.25 -9.57
CA TYR A 183 8.78 15.30 -8.55
C TYR A 183 7.73 15.13 -7.46
N LEU A 184 6.46 14.91 -7.82
CA LEU A 184 5.37 14.70 -6.86
C LEU A 184 5.56 13.41 -6.07
N PHE A 185 6.05 12.34 -6.70
CA PHE A 185 6.40 11.09 -6.01
C PHE A 185 7.53 11.32 -5.00
N ARG A 186 8.61 12.01 -5.40
CA ARG A 186 9.70 12.36 -4.49
C ARG A 186 9.24 13.28 -3.37
N LEU A 187 8.40 14.25 -3.66
CA LEU A 187 7.82 15.16 -2.68
C LEU A 187 6.93 14.39 -1.70
N PHE A 188 6.11 13.46 -2.18
CA PHE A 188 5.30 12.59 -1.34
C PHE A 188 6.20 11.70 -0.45
N ALA A 189 7.19 11.03 -1.03
CA ALA A 189 8.15 10.21 -0.30
C ALA A 189 8.94 11.02 0.75
N TYR A 190 9.31 12.26 0.42
CA TYR A 190 9.98 13.18 1.35
C TYR A 190 9.06 13.63 2.48
N ASN A 191 7.78 13.93 2.20
CA ASN A 191 6.80 14.25 3.25
C ASN A 191 6.43 13.04 4.13
N LEU A 192 6.70 11.82 3.68
CA LEU A 192 6.56 10.60 4.49
C LEU A 192 7.80 10.28 5.35
N LEU A 193 8.91 11.01 5.16
CA LEU A 193 10.10 10.95 6.00
C LEU A 193 10.21 12.27 6.79
N PRO A 194 9.68 12.40 8.00
CA PRO A 194 9.13 11.39 8.91
C PRO A 194 7.59 11.44 8.93
N LEU A 195 6.93 10.29 9.02
CA LEU A 195 5.60 10.18 9.62
C LEU A 195 5.69 10.52 11.11
N ASP A 196 6.12 11.73 11.43
CA ASP A 196 5.84 12.38 12.69
C ASP A 196 4.37 12.80 12.62
N LEU A 197 3.47 11.81 12.60
CA LEU A 197 2.08 11.96 13.03
C LEU A 197 2.03 12.13 14.56
N THR A 198 3.03 12.80 15.14
CA THR A 198 3.00 13.46 16.44
C THR A 198 2.07 14.68 16.44
N LEU A 199 1.26 14.86 15.40
CA LEU A 199 -0.09 15.38 15.59
C LEU A 199 -0.99 14.26 16.12
N SER A 200 -0.60 13.69 17.26
CA SER A 200 -1.50 12.89 18.07
C SER A 200 -2.75 13.76 18.31
N PRO A 201 -3.97 13.34 17.92
CA PRO A 201 -5.20 14.08 18.22
C PRO A 201 -5.36 14.33 19.72
N VAL A 202 -4.74 13.45 20.52
CA VAL A 202 -4.64 13.54 21.98
C VAL A 202 -3.68 14.66 22.39
N GLU A 203 -2.57 14.86 21.69
CA GLU A 203 -1.64 15.98 21.95
C GLU A 203 -2.26 17.33 21.53
N ILE A 204 -3.06 17.36 20.46
CA ILE A 204 -3.88 18.54 20.11
C ILE A 204 -4.93 18.81 21.18
N TYR A 205 -5.62 17.77 21.68
CA TYR A 205 -6.62 17.90 22.75
C TYR A 205 -5.99 18.33 24.07
N HIS A 206 -4.82 17.81 24.42
CA HIS A 206 -4.06 18.23 25.60
C HIS A 206 -3.53 19.66 25.44
N LYS A 207 -2.98 20.04 24.27
CA LYS A 207 -2.56 21.42 23.99
C LYS A 207 -3.74 22.40 24.02
N TRP A 208 -4.92 21.97 23.56
CA TRP A 208 -6.16 22.74 23.63
C TRP A 208 -6.67 22.90 25.06
N ARG A 209 -6.61 21.83 25.88
CA ARG A 209 -7.05 21.83 27.27
C ARG A 209 -6.07 22.54 28.21
N GLU A 210 -4.78 22.55 27.88
CA GLU A 210 -3.71 23.26 28.59
C GLU A 210 -3.54 24.72 28.15
N GLY A 211 -4.34 25.22 27.19
CA GLY A 211 -4.31 26.61 26.76
C GLY A 211 -3.03 27.04 26.03
N ARG A 212 -2.21 26.10 25.54
CA ARG A 212 -0.95 26.37 24.81
C ARG A 212 -1.14 26.43 23.29
N VAL A 213 -2.31 26.86 22.84
CA VAL A 213 -2.59 27.10 21.43
C VAL A 213 -2.17 28.54 21.11
N ILE A 214 -0.91 28.73 20.73
CA ILE A 214 -0.46 29.97 20.08
C ILE A 214 -0.93 29.88 18.63
N LEU A 215 -2.11 30.45 18.35
CA LEU A 215 -2.52 30.78 17.00
C LEU A 215 -1.80 32.07 16.63
N ILE A 216 -1.06 32.04 15.52
CA ILE A 216 -0.33 33.11 14.82
C ILE A 216 1.20 32.95 14.98
N PRO A 217 1.98 32.92 13.87
CA PRO A 217 3.41 32.62 13.84
C PRO A 217 4.29 33.63 14.58
#